data_AF-A0A1I3LDL0-F1
#
_entry.id   AF-A0A1I3LDL0-F1
#
_cell.length_a   1.000
_cell.length_b   1.000
_cell.length_c   1.000
_cell.angle_alpha   90.00
_cell.angle_beta   90.00
_cell.angle_gamma   90.00
#
_symmetry.space_group_name_H-M   'P 1'
#
loop_
_entity.id
_entity.type
_entity.pdbx_description
1 polymer ?
#
loop_
_entity_poly.entity_id
_entity_poly.type
_entity_poly.pdbx_seq_one_letter_code
_entity_poly.pdbx_strand_id
1 'polypeptide(L)'
;MSKSTVQDWVSELPLMQQSVLLSAIRGPDGISKCQACRAMIRWFRRCVLVSAFDGKVFNSPCQLGGGSFTGPSCNMQDYDGRFALDWETAMKPKIDAFLKAKDELPHHYLTHFMHAAEVLGYQHPDMRIRNWWFSVYSRICRVLYVVPETEVMMRRRLSDNELDWRATGDETTMYSE
;
A
#
# COMPACT_ATOMS: atom_id res chain seq x y z
N MET A 1 26.95 10.47 0.77
CA MET A 1 25.48 10.59 0.86
C MET A 1 24.98 9.47 1.76
N SER A 2 24.08 9.77 2.70
CA SER A 2 23.38 8.73 3.47
C SER A 2 22.44 7.96 2.54
N LYS A 3 22.32 6.65 2.75
CA LYS A 3 21.36 5.81 2.00
C LYS A 3 19.96 6.03 2.56
N SER A 4 18.97 6.21 1.69
CA SER A 4 17.55 6.27 2.08
C SER A 4 16.98 4.87 2.30
N THR A 5 15.98 4.77 3.16
CA THR A 5 15.20 3.53 3.35
C THR A 5 13.99 3.44 2.43
N VAL A 6 13.55 4.56 1.84
CA VAL A 6 12.52 4.58 0.80
C VAL A 6 13.16 4.44 -0.57
N GLN A 7 12.38 3.93 -1.54
CA GLN A 7 12.80 3.87 -2.94
C GLN A 7 12.82 5.26 -3.57
N ASP A 8 13.69 5.48 -4.55
CA ASP A 8 13.91 6.80 -5.17
C ASP A 8 12.62 7.42 -5.73
N TRP A 9 11.76 6.62 -6.36
CA TRP A 9 10.49 7.09 -6.93
C TRP A 9 9.54 7.70 -5.89
N VAL A 10 9.64 7.28 -4.63
CA VAL A 10 8.82 7.84 -3.54
C VAL A 10 9.23 9.29 -3.28
N SER A 11 10.52 9.60 -3.34
CA SER A 11 11.05 10.95 -3.12
C SER A 11 10.71 11.93 -4.26
N GLU A 12 10.22 11.42 -5.40
CA GLU A 12 9.76 12.23 -6.53
C GLU A 12 8.27 12.64 -6.41
N LEU A 13 7.53 12.09 -5.44
CA LEU A 13 6.12 12.42 -5.19
C LEU A 13 5.96 13.72 -4.39
N PRO A 14 4.78 14.36 -4.42
CA PRO A 14 4.41 15.38 -3.45
C PRO A 14 4.54 14.87 -2.00
N LEU A 15 4.95 15.75 -1.08
CA LEU A 15 5.18 15.42 0.33
C LEU A 15 3.93 14.80 0.97
N MET A 16 2.73 15.28 0.65
CA MET A 16 1.49 14.67 1.14
C MET A 16 1.32 13.20 0.71
N GLN A 17 1.66 12.86 -0.53
CA GLN A 17 1.62 11.47 -1.00
C GLN A 17 2.71 10.62 -0.32
N GLN A 18 3.90 11.18 -0.12
CA GLN A 18 4.96 10.53 0.66
C GLN A 18 4.46 10.22 2.08
N SER A 19 3.85 11.18 2.76
CA SER A 19 3.30 11.01 4.11
C SER A 19 2.23 9.91 4.16
N VAL A 20 1.34 9.83 3.17
CA VAL A 20 0.34 8.76 3.06
C VAL A 20 1.00 7.37 2.89
N LEU A 21 2.03 7.26 2.05
CA LEU A 21 2.75 5.99 1.90
C LEU A 21 3.45 5.60 3.21
N LEU A 22 4.08 6.56 3.88
CA LEU A 22 4.83 6.33 5.12
C LEU A 22 3.92 5.97 6.29
N SER A 23 2.73 6.57 6.40
CA SER A 23 1.76 6.27 7.47
C SER A 23 1.27 4.82 7.41
N ALA A 24 1.12 4.27 6.20
CA ALA A 24 0.67 2.89 5.97
C ALA A 24 1.77 1.82 6.14
N ILE A 25 3.05 2.19 6.32
CA ILE A 25 4.14 1.23 6.54
C ILE A 25 3.91 0.44 7.84
N ARG A 26 3.37 1.09 8.87
CA ARG A 26 3.08 0.44 10.13
C ARG A 26 1.78 -0.36 9.98
N GLY A 27 1.77 -1.57 10.53
CA GLY A 27 0.52 -2.33 10.61
C GLY A 27 -0.42 -1.74 11.67
N PRO A 28 -1.68 -2.18 11.69
CA PRO A 28 -2.64 -1.79 12.72
C PRO A 28 -2.15 -2.29 14.09
N ASP A 29 -2.18 -1.41 15.09
CA ASP A 29 -1.90 -1.76 16.47
C ASP A 29 -3.12 -2.45 17.11
N GLY A 30 -2.89 -3.25 18.16
CA GLY A 30 -3.97 -3.83 18.98
C GLY A 30 -4.70 -5.05 18.39
N ILE A 31 -4.42 -5.45 17.15
CA ILE A 31 -5.01 -6.66 16.57
C ILE A 31 -4.07 -7.87 16.72
N SER A 32 -4.67 -9.06 16.86
CA SER A 32 -3.91 -10.30 16.73
C SER A 32 -3.22 -10.33 15.36
N LYS A 33 -2.05 -10.97 15.25
CA LYS A 33 -1.28 -11.03 14.00
C LYS A 33 -2.03 -11.83 12.93
N CYS A 34 -3.03 -11.22 12.29
CA CYS A 34 -3.74 -11.77 11.16
C CYS A 34 -2.73 -12.00 10.03
N GLN A 35 -2.60 -13.25 9.60
CA GLN A 35 -1.62 -13.63 8.59
C GLN A 35 -1.83 -12.87 7.27
N ALA A 36 -3.09 -12.59 6.92
CA ALA A 36 -3.45 -11.85 5.72
C ALA A 36 -3.02 -10.38 5.78
N CYS A 37 -3.32 -9.69 6.89
CA CYS A 37 -2.87 -8.31 7.12
C CYS A 37 -1.35 -8.20 7.05
N ARG A 38 -0.63 -9.12 7.71
CA ARG A 38 0.84 -9.18 7.67
C ARG A 38 1.36 -9.38 6.24
N ALA A 39 0.74 -10.26 5.45
CA ALA A 39 1.15 -10.49 4.06
C ALA A 39 0.93 -9.22 3.20
N MET A 40 -0.23 -8.57 3.33
CA MET A 40 -0.52 -7.33 2.59
C MET A 40 0.47 -6.20 2.94
N ILE A 41 0.74 -5.99 4.22
CA ILE A 41 1.67 -4.95 4.68
C ILE A 41 3.11 -5.24 4.23
N ARG A 42 3.54 -6.51 4.24
CA ARG A 42 4.87 -6.86 3.75
C ARG A 42 5.04 -6.55 2.27
N TRP A 43 4.03 -6.87 1.48
CA TRP A 43 4.05 -6.54 0.07
C TRP A 43 4.04 -5.02 -0.15
N PHE A 44 3.20 -4.29 0.59
CA PHE A 44 3.19 -2.83 0.58
C PHE A 44 4.58 -2.24 0.85
N ARG A 45 5.23 -2.69 1.93
CA ARG A 45 6.59 -2.26 2.28
C ARG A 45 7.61 -2.54 1.20
N ARG A 46 7.51 -3.68 0.49
CA ARG A 46 8.42 -4.00 -0.62
C ARG A 46 8.27 -3.07 -1.82
N CYS A 47 7.10 -2.45 -2.00
CA CYS A 47 6.84 -1.49 -3.06
C CYS A 47 7.34 -0.08 -2.70
N VAL A 48 7.49 0.24 -1.41
CA VAL A 48 7.85 1.59 -0.93
C VAL A 48 9.29 1.65 -0.41
N LEU A 49 9.80 0.56 0.15
CA LEU A 49 11.06 0.53 0.90
C LEU A 49 12.15 -0.27 0.18
N VAL A 50 13.39 0.11 0.47
CA VAL A 50 14.59 -0.69 0.21
C VAL A 50 14.78 -1.65 1.39
N SER A 51 15.09 -2.92 1.10
CA SER A 51 15.36 -3.89 2.15
C SER A 51 16.61 -3.49 2.94
N ALA A 52 16.47 -3.31 4.26
CA ALA A 52 17.60 -2.96 5.13
C ALA A 52 18.67 -4.06 5.19
N PHE A 53 18.27 -5.34 5.12
CA PHE A 53 19.23 -6.46 5.15
C PHE A 53 19.87 -6.74 3.80
N ASP A 54 19.14 -6.53 2.71
CA ASP A 54 19.61 -6.91 1.37
C ASP A 54 20.13 -5.72 0.56
N GLY A 55 19.89 -4.49 1.00
CA GLY A 55 20.26 -3.27 0.29
C GLY A 55 19.64 -3.13 -1.10
N LYS A 56 18.50 -3.78 -1.36
CA LYS A 56 17.84 -3.82 -2.67
C LYS A 56 16.33 -3.72 -2.59
N VAL A 57 15.73 -3.41 -3.73
CA VAL A 57 14.27 -3.42 -3.95
C VAL A 57 13.80 -4.83 -4.32
N PHE A 58 12.58 -5.18 -3.88
CA PHE A 58 11.93 -6.44 -4.20
C PHE A 58 10.71 -6.21 -5.08
N ASN A 59 10.77 -6.60 -6.34
CA ASN A 59 9.68 -6.41 -7.32
C ASN A 59 8.66 -7.56 -7.34
N SER A 60 8.75 -8.49 -6.38
CA SER A 60 7.81 -9.61 -6.23
C SER A 60 7.49 -9.85 -4.76
N PRO A 61 6.21 -10.12 -4.41
CA PRO A 61 5.81 -10.42 -3.05
C PRO A 61 6.34 -11.77 -2.59
N CYS A 62 6.70 -12.68 -3.49
CA CYS A 62 7.16 -14.02 -3.12
C CYS A 62 8.69 -14.16 -3.14
N GLN A 63 9.43 -13.11 -3.52
CA GLN A 63 10.90 -13.15 -3.55
C GLN A 63 11.50 -13.36 -2.15
N LEU A 64 12.49 -14.24 -2.02
CA LEU A 64 13.17 -14.48 -0.74
C LEU A 64 14.03 -13.28 -0.30
N GLY A 65 14.19 -13.11 1.02
CA GLY A 65 14.90 -12.00 1.65
C GLY A 65 13.99 -11.03 2.43
N GLY A 66 14.52 -9.91 2.90
CA GLY A 66 13.77 -8.85 3.60
C GLY A 66 13.41 -9.12 5.06
N GLY A 67 13.85 -10.26 5.61
CA GLY A 67 13.65 -10.62 7.01
C GLY A 67 12.17 -10.66 7.43
N SER A 68 11.87 -10.30 8.68
CA SER A 68 10.50 -10.33 9.19
C SER A 68 9.63 -9.17 8.68
N PHE A 69 10.27 -8.05 8.29
CA PHE A 69 9.66 -6.75 8.02
C PHE A 69 9.26 -6.56 6.56
N THR A 70 10.18 -6.79 5.62
CA THR A 70 9.97 -6.84 4.15
C THR A 70 10.10 -8.28 3.64
N GLY A 71 9.78 -9.27 4.47
CA GLY A 71 9.77 -10.69 4.09
C GLY A 71 8.74 -11.03 3.00
N PRO A 72 8.77 -12.26 2.48
CA PRO A 72 7.80 -12.70 1.49
C PRO A 72 6.38 -12.72 2.06
N SER A 73 5.42 -12.50 1.17
CA SER A 73 3.98 -12.43 1.43
C SER A 73 3.22 -13.68 0.93
N CYS A 74 3.86 -14.44 0.04
CA CYS A 74 3.39 -15.67 -0.56
C CYS A 74 4.57 -16.64 -0.75
N ASN A 75 4.29 -17.95 -0.71
CA ASN A 75 5.25 -18.96 -1.13
C ASN A 75 4.93 -19.33 -2.58
N MET A 76 5.96 -19.36 -3.43
CA MET A 76 5.81 -19.81 -4.82
C MET A 76 5.72 -21.33 -4.94
N GLN A 77 6.12 -22.05 -3.89
CA GLN A 77 6.04 -23.50 -3.83
C GLN A 77 4.61 -24.01 -3.56
N ASP A 78 3.69 -23.13 -3.14
CA ASP A 78 2.29 -23.48 -2.89
C ASP A 78 1.49 -23.68 -4.20
N TYR A 79 2.09 -23.40 -5.36
CA TYR A 79 1.49 -23.58 -6.67
C TYR A 79 2.29 -24.55 -7.53
N ASP A 80 1.59 -25.35 -8.34
CA ASP A 80 2.24 -26.18 -9.35
C ASP A 80 3.17 -25.28 -10.18
N GLY A 81 4.40 -25.71 -10.44
CA GLY A 81 5.50 -24.87 -10.93
C GLY A 81 5.26 -24.08 -12.22
N ARG A 82 4.08 -24.18 -12.85
CA ARG A 82 3.63 -23.34 -13.96
C ARG A 82 3.23 -21.92 -13.53
N PHE A 83 2.94 -21.68 -12.25
CA PHE A 83 2.48 -20.37 -11.74
C PHE A 83 3.55 -19.53 -11.04
N ALA A 84 4.82 -19.96 -11.04
CA ALA A 84 5.92 -19.18 -10.45
C ALA A 84 6.04 -17.76 -11.05
N LEU A 85 5.49 -17.51 -12.23
CA LEU A 85 5.49 -16.18 -12.84
C LEU A 85 4.27 -15.32 -12.48
N ASP A 86 3.23 -15.85 -11.83
CA ASP A 86 1.97 -15.17 -11.54
C ASP A 86 1.74 -15.04 -10.02
N TRP A 87 2.48 -14.11 -9.42
CA TRP A 87 2.35 -13.84 -7.98
C TRP A 87 1.02 -13.16 -7.64
N GLU A 88 0.33 -12.55 -8.60
CA GLU A 88 -0.99 -11.94 -8.42
C GLU A 88 -2.02 -12.98 -8.02
N THR A 89 -2.00 -14.14 -8.68
CA THR A 89 -2.82 -15.30 -8.30
C THR A 89 -2.51 -15.78 -6.88
N ALA A 90 -1.23 -15.85 -6.50
CA ALA A 90 -0.82 -16.25 -5.14
C ALA A 90 -1.19 -15.20 -4.07
N MET A 91 -1.25 -13.92 -4.44
CA MET A 91 -1.65 -12.83 -3.55
C MET A 91 -3.16 -12.68 -3.44
N LYS A 92 -3.94 -13.14 -4.42
CA LYS A 92 -5.41 -13.08 -4.40
C LYS A 92 -6.03 -13.60 -3.10
N PRO A 93 -5.74 -14.82 -2.59
CA PRO A 93 -6.31 -15.27 -1.33
C PRO A 93 -5.89 -14.42 -0.12
N LYS A 94 -4.74 -13.73 -0.18
CA LYS A 94 -4.28 -12.83 0.90
C LYS A 94 -5.10 -11.56 0.96
N ILE A 95 -5.38 -10.93 -0.19
CA ILE A 95 -6.28 -9.76 -0.22
C ILE A 95 -7.72 -10.17 0.10
N ASP A 96 -8.19 -11.34 -0.36
CA ASP A 96 -9.53 -11.84 -0.01
C ASP A 96 -9.70 -12.00 1.51
N ALA A 97 -8.70 -12.59 2.17
CA ALA A 97 -8.69 -12.74 3.63
C ALA A 97 -8.54 -11.38 4.36
N PHE A 98 -7.74 -10.46 3.83
CA PHE A 98 -7.61 -9.11 4.40
C PHE A 98 -8.94 -8.36 4.36
N LEU A 99 -9.66 -8.37 3.23
CA LEU A 99 -10.96 -7.70 3.10
C LEU A 99 -12.05 -8.39 3.92
N LYS A 100 -11.98 -9.71 4.11
CA LYS A 100 -12.90 -10.42 5.01
C LYS A 100 -12.72 -9.98 6.47
N ALA A 101 -11.49 -9.68 6.87
CA ALA A 101 -11.16 -9.21 8.22
C ALA A 101 -11.31 -7.68 8.40
N LYS A 102 -11.88 -6.95 7.42
CA LYS A 102 -11.92 -5.47 7.44
C LYS A 102 -12.57 -4.89 8.70
N ASP A 103 -13.59 -5.58 9.24
CA ASP A 103 -14.35 -5.12 10.40
C ASP A 103 -13.57 -5.33 11.73
N GLU A 104 -12.48 -6.11 11.69
CA GLU A 104 -11.55 -6.29 12.79
C GLU A 104 -10.41 -5.27 12.78
N LEU A 105 -10.25 -4.50 11.68
CA LEU A 105 -9.19 -3.52 11.53
C LEU A 105 -9.62 -2.16 12.10
N PRO A 106 -8.73 -1.43 12.79
CA PRO A 106 -8.99 -0.03 13.12
C PRO A 106 -9.33 0.76 11.85
N HIS A 107 -10.48 1.44 11.86
CA HIS A 107 -10.99 2.15 10.68
C HIS A 107 -9.98 3.17 10.13
N HIS A 108 -9.28 3.88 11.02
CA HIS A 108 -8.24 4.83 10.66
C HIS A 108 -7.08 4.17 9.90
N TYR A 109 -6.63 3.00 10.35
CA TYR A 109 -5.60 2.23 9.64
C TYR A 109 -6.09 1.78 8.25
N LEU A 110 -7.31 1.23 8.18
CA LEU A 110 -7.86 0.75 6.89
C LEU A 110 -7.98 1.90 5.87
N THR A 111 -8.37 3.08 6.32
CA THR A 111 -8.47 4.29 5.49
C THR A 111 -7.10 4.74 4.99
N HIS A 112 -6.07 4.83 5.85
CA HIS A 112 -4.70 5.13 5.41
C HIS A 112 -4.17 4.08 4.44
N PHE A 113 -4.43 2.79 4.70
CA PHE A 113 -4.00 1.72 3.81
C PHE A 113 -4.71 1.79 2.44
N MET A 114 -5.99 2.17 2.40
CA MET A 114 -6.73 2.41 1.17
C MET A 114 -6.08 3.53 0.35
N HIS A 115 -5.78 4.68 0.96
CA HIS A 115 -5.12 5.80 0.28
C HIS A 115 -3.68 5.49 -0.13
N ALA A 116 -2.96 4.67 0.64
CA ALA A 116 -1.63 4.23 0.23
C ALA A 116 -1.68 3.27 -0.97
N ALA A 117 -2.67 2.37 -1.01
CA ALA A 117 -2.95 1.52 -2.16
C ALA A 117 -3.35 2.34 -3.40
N GLU A 118 -4.10 3.44 -3.22
CA GLU A 118 -4.45 4.41 -4.25
C GLU A 118 -3.21 5.07 -4.85
N VAL A 119 -2.31 5.60 -4.01
CA VAL A 119 -1.05 6.23 -4.47
C VAL A 119 -0.20 5.21 -5.24
N LEU A 120 -0.02 3.99 -4.74
CA LEU A 120 0.68 2.93 -5.47
C LEU A 120 -0.01 2.58 -6.80
N GLY A 121 -1.34 2.52 -6.78
CA GLY A 121 -2.17 2.20 -7.93
C GLY A 121 -2.10 3.23 -9.06
N TYR A 122 -1.72 4.47 -8.76
CA TYR A 122 -1.54 5.51 -9.76
C TYR A 122 -0.08 5.81 -10.08
N GLN A 123 0.80 5.86 -9.08
CA GLN A 123 2.14 6.45 -9.22
C GLN A 123 3.29 5.44 -9.27
N HIS A 124 3.11 4.16 -8.86
CA HIS A 124 4.23 3.21 -8.82
C HIS A 124 4.89 3.03 -10.21
N PRO A 125 6.23 3.07 -10.36
CA PRO A 125 6.89 3.07 -11.67
C PRO A 125 6.73 1.75 -12.45
N ASP A 126 6.71 0.62 -11.74
CA ASP A 126 6.40 -0.68 -12.33
C ASP A 126 4.89 -0.80 -12.58
N MET A 127 4.51 -0.96 -13.86
CA MET A 127 3.12 -1.03 -14.31
C MET A 127 2.37 -2.25 -13.77
N ARG A 128 3.05 -3.38 -13.56
CA ARG A 128 2.43 -4.60 -13.04
C ARG A 128 2.05 -4.42 -11.57
N ILE A 129 2.97 -3.85 -10.78
CA ILE A 129 2.73 -3.50 -9.38
C ILE A 129 1.64 -2.43 -9.28
N ARG A 130 1.69 -1.40 -10.13
CA ARG A 130 0.68 -0.33 -10.23
C ARG A 130 -0.71 -0.92 -10.47
N ASN A 131 -0.88 -1.73 -11.51
CA ASN A 131 -2.18 -2.33 -11.85
C ASN A 131 -2.72 -3.22 -10.73
N TRP A 132 -1.84 -3.96 -10.05
CA TRP A 132 -2.25 -4.79 -8.92
C TRP A 132 -2.72 -3.96 -7.74
N TRP A 133 -2.00 -2.91 -7.35
CA TRP A 133 -2.40 -2.02 -6.26
C TRP A 133 -3.64 -1.20 -6.59
N PHE A 134 -3.83 -0.79 -7.85
CA PHE A 134 -5.06 -0.16 -8.30
C PHE A 134 -6.28 -1.10 -8.15
N SER A 135 -6.10 -2.39 -8.46
CA SER A 135 -7.12 -3.42 -8.20
C SER A 135 -7.40 -3.57 -6.70
N VAL A 136 -6.37 -3.59 -5.85
CA VAL A 136 -6.54 -3.61 -4.38
C VAL A 136 -7.32 -2.39 -3.88
N TYR A 137 -6.92 -1.18 -4.30
CA TYR A 137 -7.62 0.08 -3.98
C TYR A 137 -9.10 0.00 -4.38
N SER A 138 -9.37 -0.33 -5.64
CA SER A 138 -10.73 -0.47 -6.17
C SER A 138 -11.57 -1.47 -5.37
N ARG A 139 -10.97 -2.59 -4.93
CA ARG A 139 -11.64 -3.59 -4.10
C ARG A 139 -11.92 -3.09 -2.69
N ILE A 140 -11.01 -2.34 -2.08
CA ILE A 140 -11.24 -1.71 -0.77
C ILE A 140 -12.39 -0.71 -0.87
N CYS A 141 -12.40 0.16 -1.90
CA CYS A 141 -13.50 1.10 -2.12
C CYS A 141 -14.85 0.39 -2.24
N ARG A 142 -14.92 -0.71 -2.99
CA ARG A 142 -16.16 -1.50 -3.15
C ARG A 142 -16.66 -2.09 -1.83
N VAL A 143 -15.79 -2.63 -0.98
CA VAL A 143 -16.23 -3.21 0.31
C VAL A 143 -16.58 -2.15 1.35
N LEU A 144 -16.08 -0.92 1.18
CA LEU A 144 -16.43 0.25 1.99
C LEU A 144 -17.59 1.06 1.40
N TYR A 145 -18.12 0.66 0.24
CA TYR A 145 -19.19 1.35 -0.49
C TYR A 145 -18.87 2.82 -0.84
N VAL A 146 -17.60 3.09 -1.18
CA VAL A 146 -17.15 4.41 -1.64
C VAL A 146 -16.77 4.37 -3.11
N VAL A 147 -16.85 5.52 -3.79
CA VAL A 147 -16.45 5.66 -5.19
C VAL A 147 -14.93 5.87 -5.26
N PRO A 148 -14.18 5.07 -6.06
CA PRO A 148 -12.77 5.33 -6.29
C PRO A 148 -12.57 6.72 -6.91
N GLU A 149 -11.68 7.52 -6.32
CA GLU A 149 -11.25 8.78 -6.90
C GLU A 149 -10.44 8.54 -8.17
N THR A 150 -10.51 9.49 -9.11
CA THR A 150 -9.62 9.52 -10.27
C THR A 150 -8.20 9.95 -9.85
N GLU A 151 -7.20 9.68 -10.69
CA GLU A 151 -5.83 10.16 -10.45
C GLU A 151 -5.77 11.68 -10.26
N VAL A 152 -6.57 12.44 -11.02
CA VAL A 152 -6.62 13.91 -10.92
C VAL A 152 -7.16 14.35 -9.57
N MET A 153 -8.22 13.69 -9.07
CA MET A 153 -8.82 13.98 -7.76
C MET A 153 -7.83 13.68 -6.63
N MET A 154 -7.21 12.50 -6.66
CA MET A 154 -6.20 12.10 -5.67
C MET A 154 -4.99 13.05 -5.69
N ARG A 155 -4.49 13.42 -6.88
CA ARG A 155 -3.37 14.38 -7.00
C ARG A 155 -3.73 15.74 -6.43
N ARG A 156 -4.97 16.20 -6.59
CA ARG A 156 -5.43 17.47 -6.02
C ARG A 156 -5.50 17.40 -4.49
N ARG A 157 -6.19 16.38 -3.96
CA ARG A 157 -6.37 16.15 -2.51
C ARG A 157 -5.05 15.91 -1.76
N LEU A 158 -4.09 15.22 -2.41
CA LEU A 158 -2.76 14.91 -1.89
C LEU A 158 -1.66 15.74 -2.57
N SER A 159 -1.97 16.98 -2.96
CA SER A 159 -0.96 17.93 -3.46
C SER A 159 -0.31 18.67 -2.31
N ASP A 160 0.88 19.24 -2.52
CA ASP A 160 1.51 20.15 -1.55
C ASP A 160 0.93 21.58 -1.63
N ASN A 161 -0.26 21.76 -2.24
CA ASN A 161 -0.95 23.03 -2.37
C ASN A 161 -2.06 23.14 -1.34
N GLU A 162 -1.90 24.07 -0.39
CA GLU A 162 -2.87 24.28 0.70
C GLU A 162 -4.27 24.66 0.19
N LEU A 163 -4.39 25.44 -0.88
CA LEU A 163 -5.68 25.86 -1.43
C LEU A 163 -6.44 24.66 -2.00
N ASP A 164 -5.75 23.77 -2.71
CA ASP A 164 -6.35 22.54 -3.21
C ASP A 164 -6.76 21.61 -2.07
N TRP A 165 -5.92 21.48 -1.03
CA TRP A 165 -6.26 20.72 0.17
C TRP A 165 -7.52 21.25 0.83
N ARG A 166 -7.58 22.56 1.14
CA ARG A 166 -8.77 23.21 1.74
C ARG A 166 -10.01 23.08 0.86
N ALA A 167 -9.88 23.16 -0.47
CA ALA A 167 -11.01 23.02 -1.38
C ALA A 167 -11.63 21.59 -1.40
N THR A 168 -10.92 20.60 -0.87
CA THR A 168 -11.37 19.20 -0.80
C THR A 168 -11.69 18.72 0.62
N GLY A 169 -11.31 19.49 1.65
CA GLY A 169 -11.51 19.15 3.06
C GLY A 169 -12.94 19.39 3.54
N ASP A 170 -13.31 18.71 4.62
CA ASP A 170 -14.53 19.01 5.37
C ASP A 170 -14.28 20.18 6.34
N GLU A 171 -15.29 21.00 6.59
CA GLU A 171 -15.21 22.16 7.50
C GLU A 171 -14.64 21.80 8.88
N THR A 172 -14.96 20.60 9.39
CA THR A 172 -14.47 20.10 10.68
C THR A 172 -12.96 19.90 10.73
N THR A 173 -12.31 19.75 9.58
CA THR A 173 -10.86 19.54 9.46
C THR A 173 -10.07 20.82 9.16
N MET A 174 -10.76 21.94 8.85
CA MET A 174 -10.10 23.18 8.46
C MET A 174 -9.71 24.09 9.63
N TYR A 175 -10.23 23.82 10.83
CA TYR A 175 -10.12 24.67 12.03
C TYR A 175 -9.59 23.94 13.27
N SER A 176 -9.00 22.74 13.13
CA SER A 176 -8.29 22.13 14.25
C SER A 176 -7.01 22.92 14.51
N GLU A 177 -7.01 23.68 15.61
CA GLU A 177 -5.87 24.44 16.16
C GLU A 177 -4.64 23.58 16.46
#